data_AF-A0A932SCR7-F1
#
_entry.id   AF-A0A932SCR7-F1
#
_cell.length_a   1.000
_cell.length_b   1.000
_cell.length_c   1.000
_cell.angle_alpha   90.00
_cell.angle_beta   90.00
_cell.angle_gamma   90.00
#
_symmetry.space_group_name_H-M   'P 1'
#
loop_
_entity.id
_entity.type
_entity.pdbx_description
1 polymer ?
#
loop_
_entity_poly.entity_id
_entity_poly.type
_entity_poly.pdbx_seq_one_letter_code
_entity_poly.pdbx_strand_id
1 'polypeptide(L)'
;MTELIKPVRYGILIGLFGLVFGIGWAFWLVLGHERIHKSLDERAAQGIYKQGGVEHTHEHGEEEKSKPEEGTHAPMMGEEHHQGMMGHEHQHGAPEEAKPHSRSIHEDPIMELSHTRLRRGHIHAMGLSIVTIALALVLMSTSAPERVKIIAPILTGLGGLIYPFAWIVMGYRTPLLGPDAAEASVTVIAGTGIALVLIGIFTAGVYLLKDIFLKK
;
A
#
# COMPACT_ATOMS: atom_id res chain seq x y z
N MET A 1 16.05 26.59 -29.99
CA MET A 1 15.37 25.52 -29.23
C MET A 1 16.15 25.09 -27.99
N THR A 2 17.46 24.87 -28.08
CA THR A 2 18.32 24.41 -26.97
C THR A 2 18.29 25.30 -25.72
N GLU A 3 18.32 26.62 -25.88
CA GLU A 3 18.26 27.55 -24.73
C GLU A 3 16.91 27.52 -23.98
N LEU A 4 15.82 27.17 -24.67
CA LEU A 4 14.48 27.11 -24.08
C LEU A 4 14.33 25.89 -23.14
N ILE A 5 14.97 24.77 -23.50
CA ILE A 5 14.88 23.48 -22.79
C ILE A 5 15.87 23.41 -21.62
N LYS A 6 16.99 24.14 -21.72
CA LYS A 6 18.08 24.13 -20.74
C LYS A 6 17.64 24.18 -19.27
N PRO A 7 16.69 25.04 -18.85
CA PRO A 7 16.28 25.08 -17.44
C PRO A 7 15.43 23.89 -17.00
N VAL A 8 14.68 23.26 -17.90
CA VAL A 8 13.74 22.18 -17.56
C VAL A 8 14.31 20.78 -17.84
N ARG A 9 15.50 20.69 -18.45
CA ARG A 9 16.10 19.44 -18.93
C ARG A 9 16.23 18.35 -17.86
N TYR A 10 16.56 18.73 -16.63
CA TYR A 10 16.74 17.75 -15.54
C TYR A 10 15.41 17.12 -15.13
N GLY A 11 14.32 17.89 -15.10
CA GLY A 11 12.98 17.36 -14.88
C GLY A 11 12.57 16.38 -15.98
N ILE A 12 12.84 16.72 -17.24
CA ILE A 12 12.57 15.84 -18.38
C ILE A 12 13.38 14.55 -18.26
N LEU A 13 14.67 14.62 -17.95
CA LEU A 13 15.52 13.44 -17.79
C LEU A 13 15.05 12.53 -16.64
N ILE A 14 14.68 13.11 -15.50
CA ILE A 14 14.14 12.34 -14.35
C ILE A 14 12.81 11.70 -14.73
N GLY A 15 11.93 12.42 -15.41
CA GLY A 15 10.66 11.87 -15.91
C GLY A 15 10.87 10.74 -16.91
N LEU A 16 11.80 10.87 -17.85
CA LEU A 16 12.14 9.79 -18.79
C LEU A 16 12.71 8.58 -18.07
N PHE A 17 13.60 8.78 -17.09
CA PHE A 17 14.12 7.71 -16.25
C PHE A 17 12.98 6.99 -15.51
N GLY A 18 12.05 7.72 -14.89
CA GLY A 18 10.90 7.13 -14.20
C GLY A 18 9.95 6.38 -15.14
N LEU A 19 9.82 6.82 -16.39
CA LEU A 19 9.03 6.12 -17.41
C LEU A 19 9.68 4.81 -17.82
N VAL A 20 11.00 4.81 -18.03
CA VAL A 20 11.78 3.57 -18.28
C VAL A 20 11.68 2.62 -17.09
N PHE A 21 11.82 3.14 -15.87
CA PHE A 21 11.64 2.36 -14.65
C PHE A 21 10.24 1.74 -14.57
N GLY A 22 9.19 2.52 -14.82
CA GLY A 22 7.80 2.05 -14.81
C GLY A 22 7.55 0.95 -15.84
N ILE A 23 8.06 1.10 -17.07
CA ILE A 23 7.98 0.09 -18.13
C ILE A 23 8.74 -1.18 -17.73
N GLY A 24 9.98 -1.05 -17.26
CA GLY A 24 10.78 -2.18 -16.78
C GLY A 24 10.09 -2.92 -15.64
N TRP A 25 9.43 -2.19 -14.74
CA TRP A 25 8.62 -2.77 -13.68
C TRP A 25 7.39 -3.51 -14.21
N ALA A 26 6.72 -3.02 -15.26
CA ALA A 26 5.64 -3.74 -15.93
C ALA A 26 6.12 -5.08 -16.50
N PHE A 27 7.26 -5.09 -17.20
CA PHE A 27 7.87 -6.33 -17.68
C PHE A 27 8.20 -7.28 -16.54
N TRP A 28 8.71 -6.77 -15.42
CA TRP A 28 8.99 -7.57 -14.23
C TRP A 28 7.71 -8.20 -13.64
N LEU A 29 6.61 -7.45 -13.54
CA LEU A 29 5.32 -7.98 -13.04
C LEU A 29 4.77 -9.09 -13.95
N VAL A 30 4.90 -8.94 -15.27
CA VAL A 30 4.35 -9.88 -16.25
C VAL A 30 5.24 -11.11 -16.42
N LEU A 31 6.52 -10.91 -16.71
CA LEU A 31 7.46 -12.02 -16.99
C LEU A 31 7.93 -12.71 -15.71
N GLY A 32 7.92 -11.99 -14.58
CA GLY A 32 8.33 -12.48 -13.28
C GLY A 32 7.18 -12.98 -12.41
N HIS A 33 5.96 -13.12 -12.94
CA HIS A 33 4.75 -13.42 -12.16
C HIS A 33 4.93 -14.60 -11.19
N GLU A 34 5.38 -15.76 -11.69
CA GLU A 34 5.66 -16.95 -10.88
C GLU A 34 6.72 -16.70 -9.79
N ARG A 35 7.77 -15.96 -10.13
CA ARG A 35 8.84 -15.62 -9.18
C ARG A 35 8.31 -14.70 -8.09
N ILE A 36 7.46 -13.74 -8.45
CA ILE A 36 6.85 -12.82 -7.51
C ILE A 36 5.92 -13.60 -6.57
N HIS A 37 5.02 -14.43 -7.10
CA HIS A 37 4.15 -15.29 -6.30
C HIS A 37 4.93 -16.14 -5.31
N LYS A 38 5.91 -16.90 -5.79
CA LYS A 38 6.79 -17.71 -4.94
C LYS A 38 7.47 -16.87 -3.85
N SER A 39 7.98 -15.69 -4.19
CA SER A 39 8.65 -14.80 -3.22
C SER A 39 7.69 -14.22 -2.18
N LEU A 40 6.42 -14.02 -2.53
CA LEU A 40 5.40 -13.54 -1.60
C LEU A 40 4.91 -14.67 -0.70
N ASP A 41 4.77 -15.89 -1.22
CA ASP A 41 4.42 -17.09 -0.44
C ASP A 41 5.49 -17.42 0.60
N GLU A 42 6.77 -17.37 0.21
CA GLU A 42 7.90 -17.56 1.12
C GLU A 42 7.89 -16.52 2.26
N ARG A 43 7.52 -15.28 1.96
CA ARG A 43 7.40 -14.20 2.96
C ARG A 43 6.19 -14.40 3.87
N ALA A 44 5.07 -14.89 3.33
CA ALA A 44 3.88 -15.23 4.12
C ALA A 44 4.19 -16.35 5.12
N ALA A 45 4.85 -17.42 4.66
CA ALA A 45 5.27 -18.53 5.52
C ALA A 45 6.19 -18.07 6.67
N GLN A 46 7.13 -17.16 6.37
CA GLN A 46 7.99 -16.55 7.39
C GLN A 46 7.21 -15.68 8.40
N GLY A 47 6.18 -14.97 7.94
CA GLY A 47 5.32 -14.16 8.81
C GLY A 47 4.56 -15.02 9.81
N ILE A 48 3.98 -16.13 9.34
CA ILE A 48 3.27 -17.10 10.18
C ILE A 48 4.21 -17.68 11.25
N TYR A 49 5.44 -18.09 10.86
CA TYR A 49 6.40 -18.61 11.82
C TYR A 49 6.80 -17.58 12.90
N LYS A 50 7.00 -16.31 12.51
CA LYS A 50 7.33 -15.24 13.46
C LYS A 50 6.19 -14.87 14.39
N GLN A 51 4.94 -14.97 13.95
CA GLN A 51 3.77 -14.70 14.79
C GLN A 51 3.42 -15.90 15.68
N GLY A 52 3.53 -17.13 15.18
CA GLY A 52 3.24 -18.35 15.94
C GLY A 52 4.34 -18.76 16.94
N GLY A 53 5.57 -18.26 16.80
CA GLY A 53 6.68 -18.53 17.72
C GLY A 53 6.67 -17.70 19.02
N VAL A 54 5.69 -16.82 19.22
CA VAL A 54 5.58 -15.95 20.41
C VAL A 54 4.54 -16.47 21.41
N GLU A 55 3.81 -17.54 21.09
CA GLU A 55 2.74 -18.05 21.96
C GLU A 55 3.03 -19.51 22.39
N HIS A 56 3.87 -19.67 23.42
CA HIS A 56 3.84 -20.82 24.34
C HIS A 56 4.79 -20.55 25.54
N THR A 57 4.42 -19.59 26.39
CA THR A 57 4.75 -19.67 27.81
C THR A 57 3.45 -19.97 28.54
N HIS A 58 3.27 -21.24 28.88
CA HIS A 58 2.29 -21.67 29.87
C HIS A 58 2.55 -20.94 31.19
N GLU A 59 1.61 -20.11 31.63
CA GLU A 59 1.41 -19.85 33.05
C GLU A 59 -0.03 -20.26 33.40
N HIS A 60 -0.13 -21.44 34.00
CA HIS A 60 -1.23 -21.79 34.89
C HIS A 60 -1.03 -21.02 36.20
N GLY A 61 -2.05 -20.30 36.64
CA GLY A 61 -2.12 -19.67 37.97
C GLY A 61 -3.42 -18.87 38.06
N GLU A 62 -4.53 -19.52 38.39
CA GLU A 62 -5.13 -19.60 39.73
C GLU A 62 -6.41 -18.75 39.78
N GLU A 63 -7.45 -19.36 40.34
CA GLU A 63 -8.79 -18.82 40.51
C GLU A 63 -8.81 -17.63 41.47
N GLU A 64 -9.54 -16.57 41.13
CA GLU A 64 -10.14 -15.73 42.16
C GLU A 64 -11.52 -15.19 41.75
N LYS A 65 -12.50 -15.50 42.60
CA LYS A 65 -13.90 -15.08 42.56
C LYS A 65 -14.07 -13.58 42.81
N SER A 66 -14.95 -12.91 42.05
CA SER A 66 -15.71 -11.78 42.58
C SER A 66 -17.09 -11.60 41.90
N LYS A 67 -18.00 -10.98 42.65
CA LYS A 67 -19.48 -11.01 42.63
C LYS A 67 -20.18 -10.25 41.48
N PRO A 68 -21.51 -10.43 41.31
CA PRO A 68 -22.29 -9.83 40.22
C PRO A 68 -22.85 -8.45 40.60
N GLU A 69 -22.98 -7.56 39.61
CA GLU A 69 -23.75 -6.30 39.73
C GLU A 69 -25.07 -6.37 38.95
N GLU A 70 -26.09 -5.78 39.57
CA GLU A 70 -27.49 -5.67 39.17
C GLU A 70 -27.68 -4.81 37.90
N GLY A 71 -28.59 -5.24 37.04
CA GLY A 71 -29.14 -4.45 35.96
C GLY A 71 -30.62 -4.78 35.77
N THR A 72 -31.49 -3.93 36.31
CA THR A 72 -32.95 -3.99 36.19
C THR A 72 -33.37 -3.25 34.91
N HIS A 73 -34.17 -3.87 34.03
CA HIS A 73 -35.41 -3.35 33.44
C HIS A 73 -35.94 -4.33 32.36
N ALA A 74 -37.26 -4.54 32.39
CA ALA A 74 -37.99 -5.67 31.83
C ALA A 74 -38.80 -5.29 30.56
N PRO A 75 -39.92 -5.96 30.22
CA PRO A 75 -40.00 -7.07 29.26
C PRO A 75 -40.90 -6.74 28.04
N MET A 76 -40.89 -7.57 26.99
CA MET A 76 -42.07 -7.73 26.13
C MET A 76 -42.26 -9.18 25.68
N MET A 77 -43.52 -9.60 25.79
CA MET A 77 -44.09 -10.94 25.69
C MET A 77 -44.42 -11.37 24.26
N GLY A 78 -44.59 -12.69 24.11
CA GLY A 78 -45.35 -13.38 23.06
C GLY A 78 -44.68 -14.73 22.70
N GLU A 79 -44.85 -15.79 23.51
CA GLU A 79 -45.87 -16.87 23.34
C GLU A 79 -45.81 -17.57 21.96
N GLU A 80 -45.83 -18.89 21.79
CA GLU A 80 -45.64 -20.10 22.60
C GLU A 80 -45.70 -21.29 21.60
N HIS A 81 -45.35 -22.51 22.06
CA HIS A 81 -45.69 -23.86 21.52
C HIS A 81 -44.57 -24.78 20.97
N HIS A 82 -44.09 -25.61 21.91
CA HIS A 82 -44.08 -27.09 21.96
C HIS A 82 -43.22 -28.01 21.06
N GLN A 83 -42.43 -28.79 21.81
CA GLN A 83 -42.26 -30.27 21.80
C GLN A 83 -41.32 -30.94 20.79
N GLY A 84 -40.35 -31.67 21.37
CA GLY A 84 -39.67 -32.79 20.72
C GLY A 84 -38.37 -33.19 21.43
N MET A 85 -38.44 -34.13 22.37
CA MET A 85 -37.29 -34.77 23.02
C MET A 85 -36.48 -35.65 22.06
N MET A 86 -35.17 -35.78 22.34
CA MET A 86 -34.39 -37.03 22.51
C MET A 86 -33.01 -36.97 21.84
N GLY A 87 -32.01 -37.52 22.53
CA GLY A 87 -30.83 -38.11 21.87
C GLY A 87 -29.48 -37.66 22.41
N HIS A 88 -29.13 -38.14 23.60
CA HIS A 88 -27.74 -38.24 24.03
C HIS A 88 -27.06 -39.33 23.21
N GLU A 89 -26.03 -39.00 22.42
CA GLU A 89 -25.04 -39.99 22.00
C GLU A 89 -23.63 -39.40 22.14
N HIS A 90 -22.92 -39.93 23.13
CA HIS A 90 -21.48 -39.81 23.24
C HIS A 90 -20.83 -40.63 22.12
N GLN A 91 -20.03 -39.99 21.27
CA GLN A 91 -19.13 -40.70 20.39
C GLN A 91 -17.69 -40.25 20.69
N HIS A 92 -16.97 -41.13 21.37
CA HIS A 92 -15.51 -41.08 21.50
C HIS A 92 -14.90 -41.27 20.11
N GLY A 93 -14.47 -40.17 19.48
CA GLY A 93 -13.59 -40.15 18.33
C GLY A 93 -12.18 -39.73 18.77
N ALA A 94 -11.17 -40.48 18.33
CA ALA A 94 -9.75 -40.23 18.55
C ALA A 94 -9.32 -38.81 18.18
N PRO A 95 -8.21 -38.27 18.73
CA PRO A 95 -7.71 -36.95 18.32
C PRO A 95 -7.34 -37.01 16.84
N GLU A 96 -8.19 -36.40 16.03
CA GLU A 96 -7.92 -36.11 14.63
C GLU A 96 -6.66 -35.24 14.62
N GLU A 97 -5.55 -35.79 14.12
CA GLU A 97 -4.34 -35.05 13.84
C GLU A 97 -4.74 -33.76 13.13
N ALA A 98 -4.45 -32.62 13.75
CA ALA A 98 -4.69 -31.30 13.21
C ALA A 98 -3.88 -31.17 11.91
N LYS A 99 -4.48 -31.61 10.80
CA LYS A 99 -4.03 -31.25 9.47
C LYS A 99 -4.08 -29.73 9.44
N PRO A 100 -2.97 -29.04 9.14
CA PRO A 100 -3.01 -27.60 9.01
C PRO A 100 -4.04 -27.32 7.93
N HIS A 101 -5.10 -26.60 8.31
CA HIS A 101 -6.17 -26.19 7.40
C HIS A 101 -5.52 -25.71 6.11
N SER A 102 -5.65 -26.52 5.06
CA SER A 102 -5.29 -26.14 3.70
C SER A 102 -6.25 -25.03 3.31
N ARG A 103 -5.92 -23.80 3.70
CA ARG A 103 -6.55 -22.60 3.17
C ARG A 103 -6.43 -22.73 1.66
N SER A 104 -7.58 -22.87 1.01
CA SER A 104 -7.63 -23.16 -0.42
C SER A 104 -6.80 -22.12 -1.17
N ILE A 105 -6.10 -22.58 -2.20
CA ILE A 105 -5.21 -21.79 -3.08
C ILE A 105 -5.98 -20.70 -3.85
N HIS A 106 -7.29 -20.59 -3.65
CA HIS A 106 -8.13 -19.52 -4.19
C HIS A 106 -8.34 -18.42 -3.13
N GLU A 107 -7.69 -17.29 -3.40
CA GLU A 107 -7.92 -15.95 -2.83
C GLU A 107 -7.47 -15.76 -1.37
N ASP A 108 -6.15 -15.76 -1.13
CA ASP A 108 -5.59 -15.11 0.07
C ASP A 108 -5.68 -13.57 -0.09
N PRO A 109 -6.50 -12.87 0.71
CA PRO A 109 -6.66 -11.42 0.61
C PRO A 109 -5.34 -10.65 0.79
N ILE A 110 -4.40 -11.21 1.56
CA ILE A 110 -3.08 -10.61 1.77
C ILE A 110 -2.22 -10.69 0.51
N MET A 111 -2.34 -11.80 -0.23
CA MET A 111 -1.64 -11.99 -1.50
C MET A 111 -2.19 -11.02 -2.56
N GLU A 112 -3.52 -10.94 -2.70
CA GLU A 112 -4.17 -10.01 -3.63
C GLU A 112 -3.80 -8.55 -3.31
N LEU A 113 -3.81 -8.17 -2.03
CA LEU A 113 -3.40 -6.84 -1.59
C LEU A 113 -1.95 -6.55 -1.95
N SER A 114 -1.06 -7.54 -1.79
CA SER A 114 0.36 -7.41 -2.14
C SER A 114 0.53 -7.14 -3.64
N HIS A 115 -0.13 -7.91 -4.50
CA HIS A 115 -0.15 -7.69 -5.95
C HIS A 115 -0.73 -6.33 -6.32
N THR A 116 -1.82 -5.92 -5.69
CA THR A 116 -2.43 -4.60 -5.88
C THR A 116 -1.45 -3.49 -5.53
N ARG A 117 -0.72 -3.61 -4.42
CA ARG A 117 0.31 -2.64 -3.99
C ARG A 117 1.47 -2.58 -5.00
N LEU A 118 1.96 -3.71 -5.49
CA LEU A 118 3.00 -3.77 -6.54
C LEU A 118 2.54 -3.15 -7.87
N ARG A 119 1.29 -3.40 -8.26
CA ARG A 119 0.65 -2.79 -9.44
C ARG A 119 0.45 -1.29 -9.29
N ARG A 120 0.10 -0.79 -8.09
CA ARG A 120 0.03 0.65 -7.81
C ARG A 120 1.40 1.32 -7.96
N GLY A 121 2.47 0.65 -7.55
CA GLY A 121 3.84 1.10 -7.81
C GLY A 121 4.11 1.31 -9.30
N HIS A 122 3.73 0.35 -10.15
CA HIS A 122 3.83 0.47 -11.62
C HIS A 122 3.09 1.71 -12.16
N ILE A 123 1.79 1.80 -11.84
CA ILE A 123 0.90 2.82 -12.41
C ILE A 123 1.37 4.21 -12.00
N HIS A 124 1.75 4.41 -10.74
CA HIS A 124 2.24 5.70 -10.27
C HIS A 124 3.61 6.05 -10.84
N ALA A 125 4.52 5.08 -11.02
CA ALA A 125 5.80 5.33 -11.68
C ALA A 125 5.59 5.87 -13.09
N MET A 126 4.71 5.27 -13.89
CA MET A 126 4.41 5.78 -15.23
C MET A 126 3.66 7.12 -15.19
N GLY A 127 2.59 7.20 -14.42
CA GLY A 127 1.73 8.39 -14.36
C GLY A 127 2.48 9.63 -13.87
N LEU A 128 3.20 9.54 -12.75
CA LEU A 128 3.94 10.66 -12.17
C LEU A 128 5.14 11.07 -13.03
N SER A 129 5.74 10.14 -13.78
CA SER A 129 6.80 10.44 -14.75
C SER A 129 6.27 11.26 -15.92
N ILE A 130 5.12 10.89 -16.47
CA ILE A 130 4.44 11.66 -17.51
C ILE A 130 4.06 13.05 -16.99
N VAL A 131 3.50 13.14 -15.77
CA VAL A 131 3.17 14.41 -15.12
C VAL A 131 4.43 15.28 -14.96
N THR A 132 5.57 14.70 -14.58
CA THR A 132 6.84 15.43 -14.46
C THR A 132 7.27 16.04 -15.78
N ILE A 133 7.22 15.26 -16.87
CA ILE A 133 7.56 15.74 -18.22
C ILE A 133 6.59 16.84 -18.66
N ALA A 134 5.29 16.62 -18.51
CA ALA A 134 4.27 17.60 -18.85
C ALA A 134 4.44 18.91 -18.07
N LEU A 135 4.70 18.82 -16.76
CA LEU A 135 4.96 19.97 -15.90
C LEU A 135 6.21 20.73 -16.31
N ALA A 136 7.29 20.03 -16.69
CA ALA A 136 8.50 20.64 -17.25
C ALA A 136 8.21 21.42 -18.54
N LEU A 137 7.41 20.84 -19.44
CA LEU A 137 7.00 21.50 -20.69
C LEU A 137 6.08 22.70 -20.45
N VAL A 138 5.16 22.64 -19.48
CA VAL A 138 4.34 23.77 -19.08
C VAL A 138 5.20 24.88 -18.50
N LEU A 139 6.08 24.59 -17.55
CA LEU A 139 6.95 25.60 -16.94
C LEU A 139 7.85 26.30 -17.96
N MET A 140 8.26 25.60 -19.01
CA MET A 140 9.02 26.18 -20.13
C MET A 140 8.30 27.39 -20.75
N SER A 141 6.98 27.34 -20.91
CA SER A 141 6.18 28.43 -21.52
C SER A 141 5.77 29.54 -20.55
N THR A 142 5.99 29.37 -19.25
CA THR A 142 5.64 30.39 -18.23
C THR A 142 6.71 31.48 -18.06
N SER A 143 6.34 32.58 -17.40
CA SER A 143 7.23 33.65 -16.92
C SER A 143 8.01 33.28 -15.66
N ALA A 144 7.96 32.02 -15.22
CA ALA A 144 8.67 31.57 -14.03
C ALA A 144 10.18 31.85 -14.13
N PRO A 145 10.84 32.24 -13.02
CA PRO A 145 12.28 32.41 -13.02
C PRO A 145 12.98 31.08 -13.27
N GLU A 146 14.19 31.12 -13.80
CA GLU A 146 14.95 29.94 -14.22
C GLU A 146 15.09 28.90 -13.09
N ARG A 147 15.32 29.37 -11.86
CA ARG A 147 15.40 28.51 -10.66
C ARG A 147 14.13 27.69 -10.44
N VAL A 148 12.94 28.25 -10.68
CA VAL A 148 11.67 27.52 -10.54
C VAL A 148 11.51 26.49 -11.66
N LYS A 149 11.87 26.88 -12.89
CA LYS A 149 11.86 25.96 -14.05
C LYS A 149 12.80 24.77 -13.85
N ILE A 150 13.87 24.94 -13.06
CA ILE A 150 14.78 23.86 -12.66
C ILE A 150 14.21 23.04 -11.49
N ILE A 151 13.89 23.69 -10.38
CA ILE A 151 13.60 23.02 -9.11
C ILE A 151 12.26 22.30 -9.14
N ALA A 152 11.19 22.95 -9.63
CA ALA A 152 9.84 22.37 -9.54
C ALA A 152 9.71 21.02 -10.29
N PRO A 153 10.20 20.89 -11.55
CA PRO A 153 10.22 19.59 -12.22
C PRO A 153 11.11 18.54 -11.53
N ILE A 154 12.24 18.94 -10.94
CA ILE A 154 13.10 18.00 -10.20
C ILE A 154 12.37 17.47 -8.96
N LEU A 155 11.73 18.34 -8.18
CA LEU A 155 10.95 17.92 -7.01
C LEU A 155 9.82 16.98 -7.41
N THR A 156 9.05 17.33 -8.45
CA THR A 156 7.99 16.46 -8.96
C THR A 156 8.53 15.11 -9.44
N GLY A 157 9.65 15.10 -10.18
CA GLY A 157 10.27 13.87 -10.66
C GLY A 157 10.80 12.98 -9.54
N LEU A 158 11.52 13.55 -8.57
CA LEU A 158 12.04 12.80 -7.42
C LEU A 158 10.91 12.25 -6.56
N GLY A 159 9.89 13.05 -6.25
CA GLY A 159 8.71 12.58 -5.55
C GLY A 159 7.97 11.49 -6.34
N GLY A 160 7.90 11.66 -7.66
CA GLY A 160 7.35 10.70 -8.63
C GLY A 160 8.11 9.38 -8.74
N LEU A 161 9.35 9.30 -8.24
CA LEU A 161 10.11 8.05 -8.10
C LEU A 161 9.99 7.46 -6.69
N ILE A 162 10.09 8.32 -5.66
CA ILE A 162 10.06 7.90 -4.25
C ILE A 162 8.70 7.28 -3.90
N TYR A 163 7.60 7.91 -4.33
CA TYR A 163 6.25 7.45 -4.02
C TYR A 163 5.93 6.05 -4.58
N PRO A 164 6.10 5.75 -5.88
CA PRO A 164 5.87 4.40 -6.39
C PRO A 164 6.86 3.37 -5.83
N PHE A 165 8.10 3.77 -5.50
CA PHE A 165 9.02 2.88 -4.80
C PHE A 165 8.48 2.45 -3.43
N ALA A 166 7.87 3.37 -2.67
CA ALA A 166 7.22 3.05 -1.41
C ALA A 166 6.09 2.02 -1.59
N TRP A 167 5.27 2.12 -2.64
CA TRP A 167 4.26 1.11 -2.97
C TRP A 167 4.85 -0.26 -3.24
N ILE A 168 5.97 -0.33 -3.96
CA ILE A 168 6.65 -1.58 -4.28
C ILE A 168 7.17 -2.25 -3.00
N VAL A 169 7.87 -1.47 -2.16
CA VAL A 169 8.37 -1.96 -0.87
C VAL A 169 7.23 -2.44 0.02
N MET A 170 6.13 -1.67 0.08
CA MET A 170 4.95 -2.04 0.85
C MET A 170 4.33 -3.35 0.34
N GLY A 171 4.20 -3.52 -0.98
CA GLY A 171 3.70 -4.76 -1.60
C GLY A 171 4.51 -5.98 -1.19
N TYR A 172 5.84 -5.89 -1.22
CA TYR A 172 6.71 -7.00 -0.78
C TYR A 172 6.73 -7.22 0.74
N ARG A 173 6.39 -6.22 1.55
CA ARG A 173 6.35 -6.36 3.01
C ARG A 173 5.00 -6.85 3.53
N THR A 174 3.95 -6.71 2.74
CA THR A 174 2.57 -7.04 3.13
C THR A 174 2.37 -8.49 3.57
N PRO A 175 2.93 -9.52 2.87
CA PRO A 175 2.76 -10.91 3.32
C PRO A 175 3.46 -11.22 4.64
N LEU A 176 4.57 -10.52 4.94
CA LEU A 176 5.39 -10.77 6.12
C LEU A 176 4.89 -10.01 7.36
N LEU A 177 4.48 -8.74 7.17
CA LEU A 177 4.15 -7.82 8.26
C LEU A 177 2.64 -7.66 8.47
N GLY A 178 1.82 -8.08 7.50
CA GLY A 178 0.42 -7.70 7.43
C GLY A 178 0.21 -6.28 6.86
N PRO A 179 -1.05 -5.89 6.62
CA PRO A 179 -1.39 -4.66 5.90
C PRO A 179 -0.88 -3.38 6.57
N ASP A 180 -1.16 -3.23 7.88
CA ASP A 180 -0.95 -2.01 8.64
C ASP A 180 0.53 -1.77 8.94
N ALA A 181 1.25 -2.80 9.40
CA ALA A 181 2.67 -2.69 9.69
C ALA A 181 3.49 -2.49 8.40
N ALA A 182 3.09 -3.11 7.28
CA ALA A 182 3.74 -2.85 5.99
C ALA A 182 3.55 -1.39 5.55
N GLU A 183 2.35 -0.82 5.74
CA GLU A 183 2.06 0.58 5.44
C GLU A 183 2.85 1.53 6.32
N ALA A 184 2.77 1.36 7.64
CA ALA A 184 3.54 2.14 8.61
C ALA A 184 5.05 2.14 8.30
N SER A 185 5.57 1.02 7.80
CA SER A 185 6.99 0.88 7.45
C SER A 185 7.46 1.74 6.27
N VAL A 186 6.54 2.30 5.48
CA VAL A 186 6.84 3.15 4.33
C VAL A 186 6.23 4.54 4.40
N THR A 187 5.33 4.82 5.35
CA THR A 187 4.57 6.09 5.45
C THR A 187 5.44 7.34 5.36
N VAL A 188 6.57 7.36 6.07
CA VAL A 188 7.49 8.53 6.06
C VAL A 188 8.08 8.77 4.67
N ILE A 189 8.49 7.69 3.99
CA ILE A 189 9.08 7.75 2.65
C ILE A 189 8.01 8.14 1.63
N ALA A 190 6.83 7.50 1.69
CA ALA A 190 5.70 7.81 0.84
C ALA A 190 5.24 9.26 1.00
N GLY A 191 5.10 9.73 2.25
CA GLY A 191 4.72 11.10 2.58
C GLY A 191 5.72 12.13 2.05
N THR A 192 7.01 11.83 2.14
CA THR A 192 8.07 12.67 1.54
C THR A 192 7.91 12.74 0.01
N GLY A 193 7.69 11.60 -0.64
CA GLY A 193 7.43 11.56 -2.09
C GLY A 193 6.21 12.39 -2.49
N ILE A 194 5.11 12.28 -1.75
CA ILE A 194 3.89 13.07 -1.97
C ILE A 194 4.18 14.57 -1.82
N ALA A 195 4.84 14.97 -0.74
CA ALA A 195 5.16 16.38 -0.48
C ALA A 195 5.97 17.00 -1.62
N LEU A 196 6.99 16.30 -2.11
CA LEU A 196 7.82 16.76 -3.23
C LEU A 196 7.00 16.92 -4.52
N VAL A 197 6.11 15.97 -4.84
CA VAL A 197 5.20 16.05 -6.00
C VAL A 197 4.30 17.28 -5.88
N LEU A 198 3.62 17.42 -4.73
CA LEU A 198 2.65 18.49 -4.51
C LEU A 198 3.31 19.88 -4.55
N ILE A 199 4.50 20.05 -3.95
CA ILE A 199 5.23 21.31 -3.99
C ILE A 199 5.56 21.71 -5.44
N GLY A 200 6.05 20.76 -6.25
CA GLY A 200 6.38 21.03 -7.65
C GLY A 200 5.15 21.36 -8.50
N ILE A 201 4.05 20.59 -8.35
CA ILE A 201 2.78 20.83 -9.04
C ILE A 201 2.19 22.18 -8.63
N PHE A 202 2.13 22.46 -7.34
CA PHE A 202 1.60 23.72 -6.81
C PHE A 202 2.40 24.92 -7.35
N THR A 203 3.73 24.84 -7.31
CA THR A 203 4.60 25.91 -7.82
C THR A 203 4.37 26.15 -9.31
N ALA A 204 4.28 25.08 -10.12
CA ALA A 204 3.98 25.21 -11.54
C ALA A 204 2.59 25.81 -11.79
N GLY A 205 1.58 25.39 -11.03
CA GLY A 205 0.22 25.90 -11.09
C GLY A 205 0.16 27.40 -10.78
N VAL A 206 0.85 27.88 -9.74
CA VAL A 206 0.90 29.31 -9.40
C VAL A 206 1.45 30.15 -10.56
N TYR A 207 2.55 29.72 -11.18
CA TYR A 207 3.13 30.46 -12.31
C TYR A 207 2.28 30.37 -13.58
N LEU A 208 1.63 29.23 -13.83
CA LEU A 208 0.70 29.08 -14.95
C LEU A 208 -0.50 30.03 -14.78
N LEU A 209 -1.11 30.06 -13.60
CA LEU A 209 -2.24 30.95 -13.30
C LEU A 209 -1.83 32.42 -13.35
N LYS A 210 -0.68 32.78 -12.78
CA LYS A 210 -0.12 34.13 -12.90
C LYS A 210 0.02 34.54 -14.36
N ASP A 211 0.55 33.68 -15.22
CA ASP A 211 0.74 33.99 -16.63
C ASP A 211 -0.57 34.12 -17.41
N ILE A 212 -1.60 33.36 -17.05
CA ILE A 212 -2.92 33.44 -17.67
C ILE A 212 -3.67 34.70 -17.26
N PHE A 213 -3.61 35.09 -15.98
CA PHE A 213 -4.48 36.14 -15.42
C PHE A 213 -3.81 37.50 -15.22
N LEU A 214 -2.49 37.55 -14.98
CA LEU A 214 -1.79 38.78 -14.60
C LEU A 214 -0.84 39.29 -15.68
N LYS A 215 -0.58 38.50 -16.72
CA LYS A 215 0.23 38.89 -17.87
C LYS A 215 -0.67 39.62 -18.89
N LYS A 216 -0.99 40.88 -18.58
CA LYS A 216 -1.42 41.87 -19.58
C LYS A 216 -0.22 42.71 -19.98
#